data_AF-A0A6N7JL10-F1
#
_entry.id   AF-A0A6N7JL10-F1
#
_cell.length_a   1.000
_cell.length_b   1.000
_cell.length_c   1.000
_cell.angle_alpha   90.00
_cell.angle_beta   90.00
_cell.angle_gamma   90.00
#
_symmetry.space_group_name_H-M   'P 1'
#
loop_
_entity.id
_entity.type
_entity.pdbx_description
1 polymer ?
#
loop_
_entity_poly.entity_id
_entity_poly.type
_entity_poly.pdbx_seq_one_letter_code
_entity_poly.pdbx_strand_id
1 'polypeptide(L)'
;MVKDGVKSLVVGFIFSLILCYPQFFYVHKYEIPWSGHNDFSSYHAMVLHPFQFDIVPIAFSMRQFTIVIANLIMKTGINFPVQIWFENFSNHGGVFFQREVLFSLLLTNFIGVCIAGAVTYMMAARSDVWRRGVISPVGLFALMLLLLSGNCIYYALSPLTGAWSWVFAPLLFLLSRTRHWLAYICLAFLLVLTVFQREALLLVVAGWAVAQIGWPMLLGRSPSRSDILHWLIVLGLAVAAIMLYFLLRTGYFFTVVDPHAYQWNFQFDDKRHDWLYLFVHYLRQWLIVTAVFRLNVFGVWLISALLALWFWRDDQALKVELLSLLTVAAGLLITALLTLNSAPDRVIMVIAPLYMLSLARMGARWLQGAVAMRQGSDQTL
;
A
#
# COMPACT_ATOMS: atom_id res chain seq x y z
N MET A 1 -22.24 17.26 2.30
CA MET A 1 -21.52 15.98 2.07
C MET A 1 -20.46 16.05 0.96
N VAL A 2 -20.80 16.28 -0.33
CA VAL A 2 -19.78 16.35 -1.41
C VAL A 2 -18.80 17.51 -1.23
N LYS A 3 -19.31 18.72 -0.92
CA LYS A 3 -18.49 19.92 -0.68
C LYS A 3 -17.50 19.73 0.48
N ASP A 4 -17.89 19.00 1.52
CA ASP A 4 -17.05 18.75 2.70
C ASP A 4 -15.96 17.73 2.42
N GLY A 5 -16.24 16.77 1.53
CA GLY A 5 -15.27 15.77 1.07
C GLY A 5 -14.13 16.39 0.27
N VAL A 6 -14.44 17.29 -0.68
CA VAL A 6 -13.42 17.99 -1.48
C VAL A 6 -12.52 18.84 -0.60
N LYS A 7 -13.09 19.60 0.35
CA LYS A 7 -12.31 20.40 1.31
C LYS A 7 -11.37 19.51 2.14
N SER A 8 -11.86 18.38 2.64
CA SER A 8 -11.03 17.44 3.39
C SER A 8 -9.91 16.84 2.53
N LEU A 9 -10.17 16.51 1.26
CA LEU A 9 -9.11 16.05 0.34
C LEU A 9 -8.03 17.10 0.14
N VAL A 10 -8.41 18.35 -0.13
CA VAL A 10 -7.45 19.46 -0.32
C VAL A 10 -6.61 19.68 0.94
N VAL A 11 -7.24 19.71 2.12
CA VAL A 11 -6.52 19.85 3.40
C VAL A 11 -5.57 18.68 3.62
N GLY A 12 -6.03 17.45 3.44
CA GLY A 12 -5.18 16.27 3.56
C GLY A 12 -4.00 16.28 2.59
N PHE A 13 -4.20 16.74 1.36
CA PHE A 13 -3.14 16.89 0.37
C PHE A 13 -2.10 17.94 0.79
N ILE A 14 -2.53 19.13 1.23
CA ILE A 14 -1.63 20.19 1.69
C ILE A 14 -0.80 19.73 2.89
N PHE A 15 -1.42 19.09 3.88
CA PHE A 15 -0.68 18.57 5.03
C PHE A 15 0.30 17.46 4.62
N SER A 16 -0.11 16.57 3.70
CA SER A 16 0.78 15.52 3.19
C SER A 16 1.98 16.12 2.47
N LEU A 17 1.77 17.16 1.65
CA LEU A 17 2.84 17.87 0.96
C LEU A 17 3.82 18.49 1.96
N ILE A 18 3.33 19.22 2.96
CA ILE A 18 4.17 19.87 3.98
C ILE A 18 4.96 18.84 4.79
N LEU A 19 4.29 17.78 5.27
CA LEU A 19 4.89 16.80 6.17
C LEU A 19 5.81 15.80 5.46
N CYS A 20 5.53 15.48 4.20
CA CYS A 20 6.30 14.50 3.43
C CYS A 20 7.46 15.14 2.64
N TYR A 21 7.41 16.46 2.37
CA TYR A 21 8.46 17.16 1.61
C TYR A 21 9.88 16.96 2.16
N PRO A 22 10.15 17.03 3.48
CA PRO A 22 11.49 16.76 4.01
C PRO A 22 12.00 15.35 3.69
N GLN A 23 11.11 14.35 3.73
CA GLN A 23 11.46 12.97 3.37
C GLN A 23 11.74 12.84 1.88
N PHE A 24 10.90 13.45 1.02
CA PHE A 24 11.14 13.50 -0.42
C PHE A 24 12.49 14.15 -0.76
N PHE A 25 12.80 15.30 -0.15
CA PHE A 25 14.07 15.98 -0.34
C PHE A 25 15.25 15.10 0.11
N TYR A 26 15.14 14.46 1.26
CA TYR A 26 16.18 13.57 1.78
C TYR A 26 16.42 12.37 0.87
N VAL A 27 15.36 11.68 0.44
CA VAL A 27 15.46 10.55 -0.50
C VAL A 27 16.06 11.03 -1.82
N HIS A 28 15.60 12.14 -2.39
CA HIS A 28 16.18 12.66 -3.62
C HIS A 28 17.68 13.00 -3.50
N LYS A 29 18.11 13.57 -2.38
CA LYS A 29 19.50 14.00 -2.15
C LYS A 29 20.46 12.82 -1.94
N TYR A 30 20.02 11.79 -1.21
CA TYR A 30 20.92 10.76 -0.65
C TYR A 30 20.66 9.33 -1.16
N GLU A 31 19.54 9.07 -1.83
CA GLU A 31 19.19 7.71 -2.29
C GLU A 31 20.19 7.21 -3.34
N ILE A 32 20.69 5.99 -3.13
CA ILE A 32 21.47 5.22 -4.10
C ILE A 32 20.67 3.93 -4.36
N PRO A 33 20.03 3.77 -5.53
CA PRO A 33 19.12 2.64 -5.77
C PRO A 33 19.77 1.26 -5.61
N TRP A 34 21.07 1.15 -5.80
CA TRP A 34 21.81 -0.11 -5.66
C TRP A 34 21.90 -0.60 -4.20
N SER A 35 21.56 0.25 -3.21
CA SER A 35 21.59 -0.07 -1.77
C SER A 35 20.27 -0.68 -1.27
N GLY A 36 19.75 -1.69 -1.98
CA GLY A 36 18.53 -2.42 -1.59
C GLY A 36 17.33 -2.27 -2.54
N HIS A 37 17.49 -1.56 -3.66
CA HIS A 37 16.48 -1.39 -4.70
C HIS A 37 16.94 -1.92 -6.07
N ASN A 38 17.28 -3.21 -6.11
CA ASN A 38 17.72 -3.90 -7.34
C ASN A 38 16.70 -3.81 -8.50
N ASP A 39 15.44 -3.48 -8.21
CA ASP A 39 14.37 -3.28 -9.20
C ASP A 39 14.54 -1.99 -10.02
N PHE A 40 15.39 -1.05 -9.58
CA PHE A 40 15.53 0.26 -10.21
C PHE A 40 16.01 0.18 -11.65
N SER A 41 16.88 -0.76 -12.00
CA SER A 41 17.34 -0.95 -13.38
C SER A 41 16.18 -1.27 -14.33
N SER A 42 15.26 -2.15 -13.90
CA SER A 42 14.04 -2.47 -14.64
C SER A 42 13.15 -1.24 -14.80
N TYR A 43 12.89 -0.50 -13.72
CA TYR A 43 12.07 0.71 -13.81
C TYR A 43 12.72 1.80 -14.64
N HIS A 44 14.04 1.91 -14.61
CA HIS A 44 14.76 2.87 -15.43
C HIS A 44 14.53 2.60 -16.91
N ALA A 45 14.72 1.36 -17.36
CA ALA A 45 14.42 0.96 -18.74
C ALA A 45 12.96 1.21 -19.12
N MET A 46 12.03 0.86 -18.21
CA MET A 46 10.59 1.10 -18.41
C MET A 46 10.23 2.58 -18.53
N VAL A 47 10.85 3.47 -17.74
CA VAL A 47 10.58 4.91 -17.86
C VAL A 47 11.06 5.46 -19.20
N LEU A 48 12.17 4.95 -19.74
CA LEU A 48 12.64 5.32 -21.07
C LEU A 48 11.72 4.78 -22.18
N HIS A 49 11.17 3.58 -21.99
CA HIS A 49 10.35 2.87 -22.97
C HIS A 49 9.04 2.31 -22.37
N PRO A 50 8.07 3.17 -21.97
CA PRO A 50 6.91 2.78 -21.16
C PRO A 50 5.89 1.86 -21.84
N PHE A 51 6.03 1.62 -23.15
CA PHE A 51 5.12 0.75 -23.92
C PHE A 51 5.83 -0.44 -24.55
N GLN A 52 7.12 -0.64 -24.23
CA GLN A 52 7.86 -1.85 -24.60
C GLN A 52 7.81 -2.81 -23.42
N PHE A 53 6.99 -3.85 -23.51
CA PHE A 53 6.74 -4.79 -22.39
C PHE A 53 7.76 -5.92 -22.31
N ASP A 54 8.62 -6.04 -23.32
CA ASP A 54 9.67 -7.04 -23.48
C ASP A 54 11.02 -6.61 -22.88
N ILE A 55 11.25 -5.32 -22.64
CA ILE A 55 12.51 -4.80 -22.09
C ILE A 55 12.85 -5.29 -20.66
N VAL A 56 11.87 -5.84 -19.94
CA VAL A 56 12.02 -6.31 -18.55
C VAL A 56 11.23 -7.60 -18.33
N PRO A 57 11.57 -8.40 -17.31
CA PRO A 57 10.77 -9.56 -16.94
C PRO A 57 9.31 -9.21 -16.69
N ILE A 58 8.40 -10.14 -16.99
CA ILE A 58 6.94 -9.92 -16.99
C ILE A 58 6.41 -9.34 -15.66
N ALA A 59 6.98 -9.74 -14.52
CA ALA A 59 6.55 -9.24 -13.22
C ALA A 59 6.73 -7.71 -13.07
N PHE A 60 7.70 -7.13 -13.79
CA PHE A 60 7.93 -5.69 -13.84
C PHE A 60 7.13 -5.02 -14.96
N SER A 61 7.01 -5.66 -16.13
CA SER A 61 6.32 -5.10 -17.30
C SER A 61 4.85 -4.76 -17.02
N MET A 62 4.25 -5.40 -16.03
CA MET A 62 2.88 -5.13 -15.56
C MET A 62 2.78 -3.93 -14.60
N ARG A 63 3.85 -3.17 -14.33
CA ARG A 63 3.83 -2.01 -13.40
C ARG A 63 3.76 -0.66 -14.11
N GLN A 64 3.09 -0.59 -15.25
CA GLN A 64 3.12 0.56 -16.15
C GLN A 64 2.47 1.84 -15.62
N PHE A 65 1.52 1.76 -14.70
CA PHE A 65 0.78 2.96 -14.27
C PHE A 65 1.73 4.03 -13.68
N THR A 66 2.62 3.64 -12.76
CA THR A 66 3.63 4.57 -12.20
C THR A 66 4.63 5.03 -13.27
N ILE A 67 5.01 4.12 -14.17
CA ILE A 67 6.03 4.34 -15.19
C ILE A 67 5.56 5.36 -16.23
N VAL A 68 4.32 5.27 -16.69
CA VAL A 68 3.74 6.24 -17.63
C VAL A 68 3.74 7.64 -17.01
N ILE A 69 3.37 7.77 -15.73
CA ILE A 69 3.39 9.07 -15.03
C ILE A 69 4.83 9.59 -14.91
N ALA A 70 5.79 8.73 -14.55
CA ALA A 70 7.20 9.10 -14.49
C ALA A 70 7.76 9.52 -15.86
N ASN A 71 7.40 8.82 -16.94
CA ASN A 71 7.79 9.19 -18.30
C ASN A 71 7.22 10.57 -18.69
N LEU A 72 5.97 10.86 -18.34
CA LEU A 72 5.36 12.16 -18.58
C LEU A 72 6.08 13.27 -17.82
N ILE A 73 6.39 13.05 -16.53
CA ILE A 73 7.19 13.98 -15.72
C ILE A 73 8.55 14.20 -16.36
N MET A 74 9.26 13.14 -16.73
CA MET A 74 10.58 13.22 -17.37
C MET A 74 10.54 14.08 -18.65
N LYS A 75 9.50 13.90 -19.47
CA LYS A 75 9.29 14.68 -20.71
C LYS A 75 9.02 16.16 -20.47
N THR A 76 8.53 16.56 -19.29
CA THR A 76 8.38 17.98 -18.96
C THR A 76 9.73 18.69 -18.79
N GLY A 77 10.82 17.95 -18.57
CA GLY A 77 12.12 18.51 -18.25
C GLY A 77 12.23 19.11 -16.84
N ILE A 78 11.18 18.98 -16.00
CA ILE A 78 11.23 19.42 -14.61
C ILE A 78 12.27 18.56 -13.89
N ASN A 79 13.28 19.24 -13.35
CA ASN A 79 14.34 18.64 -12.55
C ASN A 79 14.62 19.51 -11.33
N PHE A 80 15.20 18.91 -10.30
CA PHE A 80 15.66 19.64 -9.13
C PHE A 80 17.17 19.89 -9.25
N PRO A 81 17.62 21.15 -9.43
CA PRO A 81 19.01 21.47 -9.77
C PRO A 81 19.88 21.46 -8.50
N VAL A 82 20.07 20.29 -7.91
CA VAL A 82 20.93 20.08 -6.75
C VAL A 82 21.80 18.87 -7.02
N GLN A 83 23.08 18.96 -6.65
CA GLN A 83 23.99 17.81 -6.70
C GLN A 83 23.44 16.68 -5.82
N ILE A 84 23.29 15.48 -6.35
CA ILE A 84 22.74 14.33 -5.62
C ILE A 84 23.81 13.24 -5.50
N TRP A 85 23.72 12.43 -4.44
CA TRP A 85 24.68 11.34 -4.24
C TRP A 85 24.69 10.37 -5.42
N PHE A 86 23.52 10.12 -6.01
CA PHE A 86 23.35 9.26 -7.17
C PHE A 86 24.24 9.64 -8.37
N GLU A 87 24.61 10.91 -8.56
CA GLU A 87 25.48 11.31 -9.69
C GLU A 87 26.85 10.62 -9.61
N ASN A 88 27.37 10.43 -8.40
CA ASN A 88 28.64 9.73 -8.14
C ASN A 88 28.52 8.20 -8.31
N PHE A 89 27.29 7.67 -8.37
CA PHE A 89 26.98 6.23 -8.49
C PHE A 89 26.10 5.93 -9.71
N SER A 90 26.11 6.85 -10.69
CA SER A 90 25.27 6.78 -11.89
C SER A 90 25.73 5.68 -12.85
N ASN A 91 27.00 5.29 -12.80
CA ASN A 91 27.50 4.11 -13.49
C ASN A 91 27.47 2.90 -12.54
N HIS A 92 26.67 1.90 -12.86
CA HIS A 92 26.56 0.66 -12.10
C HIS A 92 26.47 -0.52 -13.05
N GLY A 93 27.29 -1.56 -12.82
CA GLY A 93 27.38 -2.70 -13.73
C GLY A 93 27.90 -2.36 -15.15
N GLY A 94 28.46 -1.16 -15.38
CA GLY A 94 28.84 -0.71 -16.72
C GLY A 94 27.71 -0.07 -17.52
N VAL A 95 26.55 0.17 -16.90
CA VAL A 95 25.44 0.93 -17.47
C VAL A 95 25.34 2.30 -16.80
N PHE A 96 25.16 3.34 -17.62
CA PHE A 96 24.92 4.70 -17.14
C PHE A 96 23.43 4.95 -16.93
N PHE A 97 23.06 5.35 -15.71
CA PHE A 97 21.69 5.64 -15.32
C PHE A 97 21.46 7.15 -15.19
N GLN A 98 20.38 7.62 -15.82
CA GLN A 98 20.01 9.03 -15.89
C GLN A 98 19.35 9.51 -14.58
N ARG A 99 19.83 10.63 -14.02
CA ARG A 99 19.28 11.24 -12.80
C ARG A 99 17.84 11.73 -12.99
N GLU A 100 17.49 12.12 -14.21
CA GLU A 100 16.17 12.61 -14.60
C GLU A 100 15.10 11.53 -14.41
N VAL A 101 15.45 10.28 -14.73
CA VAL A 101 14.59 9.11 -14.50
C VAL A 101 14.40 8.86 -13.00
N LEU A 102 15.48 8.93 -12.21
CA LEU A 102 15.41 8.81 -10.76
C LEU A 102 14.49 9.89 -10.16
N PHE A 103 14.71 11.15 -10.51
CA PHE A 103 13.89 12.27 -10.04
C PHE A 103 12.43 12.10 -10.42
N SER A 104 12.15 11.69 -11.67
CA SER A 104 10.78 11.48 -12.15
C SER A 104 10.05 10.38 -11.39
N LEU A 105 10.75 9.27 -11.07
CA LEU A 105 10.22 8.18 -10.23
C LEU A 105 9.95 8.64 -8.79
N LEU A 106 10.87 9.39 -8.19
CA LEU A 106 10.67 9.93 -6.85
C LEU A 106 9.51 10.93 -6.82
N LEU A 107 9.40 11.80 -7.83
CA LEU A 107 8.34 12.81 -7.89
C LEU A 107 6.96 12.18 -8.10
N THR A 108 6.81 11.20 -9.00
CA THR A 108 5.53 10.48 -9.16
C THR A 108 5.12 9.78 -7.86
N ASN A 109 6.07 9.20 -7.13
CA ASN A 109 5.80 8.54 -5.87
C ASN A 109 5.45 9.52 -4.76
N PHE A 110 6.15 10.65 -4.68
CA PHE A 110 5.82 11.73 -3.76
C PHE A 110 4.39 12.25 -3.98
N ILE A 111 3.98 12.46 -5.25
CA ILE A 111 2.61 12.81 -5.60
C ILE A 111 1.64 11.71 -5.16
N GLY A 112 1.97 10.44 -5.41
CA GLY A 112 1.18 9.29 -4.97
C GLY A 112 0.99 9.25 -3.45
N VAL A 113 2.04 9.48 -2.67
CA VAL A 113 1.97 9.56 -1.20
C VAL A 113 1.09 10.73 -0.75
N CYS A 114 1.22 11.90 -1.39
CA CYS A 114 0.38 13.06 -1.08
C CYS A 114 -1.11 12.79 -1.34
N ILE A 115 -1.43 12.11 -2.45
CA ILE A 115 -2.81 11.72 -2.77
C ILE A 115 -3.31 10.64 -1.79
N ALA A 116 -2.48 9.65 -1.45
CA ALA A 116 -2.83 8.61 -0.48
C ALA A 116 -3.13 9.22 0.91
N GLY A 117 -2.30 10.18 1.34
CA GLY A 117 -2.52 10.95 2.56
C GLY A 117 -3.80 11.78 2.51
N ALA A 118 -4.10 12.42 1.37
CA ALA A 118 -5.35 13.14 1.16
C ALA A 118 -6.59 12.25 1.31
N VAL A 119 -6.60 11.09 0.66
CA VAL A 119 -7.70 10.13 0.72
C VAL A 119 -7.86 9.57 2.15
N THR A 120 -6.75 9.20 2.79
CA THR A 120 -6.74 8.67 4.17
C THR A 120 -7.28 9.70 5.15
N TYR A 121 -6.80 10.95 5.07
CA TYR A 121 -7.31 12.06 5.86
C TYR A 121 -8.82 12.26 5.63
N MET A 122 -9.28 12.31 4.38
CA MET A 122 -10.70 12.49 4.07
C MET A 122 -11.55 11.36 4.68
N MET A 123 -11.11 10.10 4.57
CA MET A 123 -11.84 8.95 5.08
C MET A 123 -11.90 8.91 6.61
N ALA A 124 -10.85 9.35 7.29
CA ALA A 124 -10.78 9.47 8.74
C ALA A 124 -11.61 10.66 9.25
N ALA A 125 -11.57 11.80 8.54
CA ALA A 125 -12.31 13.00 8.87
C ALA A 125 -13.84 12.83 8.80
N ARG A 126 -14.34 11.86 8.03
CA ARG A 126 -15.78 11.53 7.98
C ARG A 126 -16.33 10.95 9.29
N SER A 127 -15.45 10.37 10.12
CA SER A 127 -15.80 9.79 11.42
C SER A 127 -15.43 10.69 12.60
N ASP A 128 -14.96 11.92 12.33
CA ASP A 128 -14.46 12.82 13.36
C ASP A 128 -15.57 13.70 13.93
N VAL A 129 -15.95 13.42 15.18
CA VAL A 129 -16.95 14.19 15.94
C VAL A 129 -16.36 15.47 16.53
N TRP A 130 -15.03 15.59 16.64
CA TRP A 130 -14.35 16.79 17.15
C TRP A 130 -13.87 17.73 16.06
N ARG A 131 -14.32 17.51 14.82
CA ARG A 131 -13.95 18.34 13.68
C ARG A 131 -14.29 19.80 13.96
N ARG A 132 -13.29 20.68 13.88
CA ARG A 132 -13.45 22.14 14.00
C ARG A 132 -13.19 22.78 12.64
N GLY A 133 -14.27 23.13 11.95
CA GLY A 133 -14.19 23.68 10.59
C GLY A 133 -13.63 22.65 9.59
N VAL A 134 -12.56 23.02 8.87
CA VAL A 134 -11.99 22.16 7.82
C VAL A 134 -11.00 21.13 8.39
N ILE A 135 -10.45 21.38 9.58
CA ILE A 135 -9.42 20.55 10.21
C ILE A 135 -10.07 19.47 11.07
N SER A 136 -9.60 18.24 10.89
CA SER A 136 -10.05 17.05 11.60
C SER A 136 -8.87 16.46 12.39
N PRO A 137 -8.89 16.50 13.73
CA PRO A 137 -7.90 15.83 14.57
C PRO A 137 -7.72 14.34 14.22
N VAL A 138 -8.81 13.62 13.94
CA VAL A 138 -8.74 12.19 13.57
C VAL A 138 -8.11 12.01 12.19
N GLY A 139 -8.42 12.91 11.25
CA GLY A 139 -7.78 12.95 9.94
C GLY A 139 -6.28 13.21 10.02
N LEU A 140 -5.86 14.18 10.84
CA LEU A 140 -4.44 14.46 11.09
C LEU A 140 -3.73 13.28 11.73
N PHE A 141 -4.35 12.64 12.73
CA PHE A 141 -3.79 11.46 13.36
C PHE A 141 -3.60 10.30 12.37
N ALA A 142 -4.60 10.02 11.53
CA ALA A 142 -4.49 9.00 10.48
C ALA A 142 -3.36 9.29 9.49
N LEU A 143 -3.23 10.56 9.07
CA LEU A 143 -2.17 11.01 8.17
C LEU A 143 -0.79 10.87 8.83
N MET A 144 -0.64 11.29 10.08
CA MET A 144 0.63 11.15 10.82
C MET A 144 1.03 9.69 10.97
N LEU A 145 0.08 8.80 11.32
CA LEU A 145 0.34 7.36 11.38
C LEU A 145 0.81 6.80 10.02
N LEU A 146 0.21 7.26 8.92
CA LEU A 146 0.62 6.86 7.57
C LEU A 146 2.05 7.31 7.23
N LEU A 147 2.39 8.58 7.50
CA LEU A 147 3.71 9.14 7.22
C LEU A 147 4.81 8.64 8.18
N LEU A 148 4.41 8.18 9.38
CA LEU A 148 5.30 7.57 10.37
C LEU A 148 5.36 6.03 10.26
N SER A 149 4.86 5.45 9.17
CA SER A 149 4.84 3.98 8.94
C SER A 149 6.21 3.35 8.65
N GLY A 150 7.31 4.02 9.02
CA GLY A 150 8.68 3.52 8.97
C GLY A 150 9.11 3.01 7.59
N ASN A 151 9.45 1.72 7.50
CA ASN A 151 9.90 1.12 6.24
C ASN A 151 8.82 1.18 5.13
N CYS A 152 7.53 1.24 5.50
CA CYS A 152 6.45 1.32 4.52
C CYS A 152 6.46 2.66 3.77
N ILE A 153 6.69 3.79 4.47
CA ILE A 153 6.82 5.10 3.82
C ILE A 153 8.08 5.18 2.96
N TYR A 154 9.18 4.53 3.39
CA TYR A 154 10.39 4.44 2.59
C TYR A 154 10.13 3.78 1.24
N TYR A 155 9.53 2.59 1.20
CA TYR A 155 9.18 1.94 -0.08
C TYR A 155 8.12 2.66 -0.90
N ALA A 156 7.27 3.46 -0.26
CA ALA A 156 6.32 4.30 -0.96
C ALA A 156 7.04 5.45 -1.66
N LEU A 157 8.04 6.08 -1.02
CA LEU A 157 8.79 7.22 -1.55
C LEU A 157 10.00 6.87 -2.41
N SER A 158 10.59 5.69 -2.22
CA SER A 158 11.76 5.23 -2.98
C SER A 158 11.45 5.13 -4.48
N PRO A 159 12.43 5.00 -5.38
CA PRO A 159 12.19 5.01 -6.83
C PRO A 159 11.60 3.67 -7.34
N LEU A 160 10.73 3.05 -6.55
CA LEU A 160 9.95 1.86 -6.88
C LEU A 160 8.55 2.27 -7.38
N THR A 161 7.60 1.33 -7.42
CA THR A 161 6.19 1.60 -7.78
C THR A 161 5.23 1.46 -6.60
N GLY A 162 5.69 1.82 -5.40
CA GLY A 162 4.95 1.60 -4.16
C GLY A 162 3.78 2.56 -3.93
N ALA A 163 4.01 3.87 -4.10
CA ALA A 163 3.10 4.93 -3.65
C ALA A 163 1.68 4.83 -4.22
N TRP A 164 1.53 4.57 -5.52
CA TRP A 164 0.20 4.50 -6.14
C TRP A 164 -0.64 3.33 -5.63
N SER A 165 0.01 2.29 -5.09
CA SER A 165 -0.71 1.23 -4.37
C SER A 165 -1.40 1.76 -3.10
N TRP A 166 -0.78 2.75 -2.43
CA TRP A 166 -1.38 3.42 -1.28
C TRP A 166 -2.53 4.34 -1.66
N VAL A 167 -2.59 4.82 -2.89
CA VAL A 167 -3.75 5.56 -3.41
C VAL A 167 -4.90 4.59 -3.68
N PHE A 168 -4.60 3.48 -4.36
CA PHE A 168 -5.60 2.52 -4.78
C PHE A 168 -6.22 1.75 -3.62
N ALA A 169 -5.45 1.33 -2.61
CA ALA A 169 -5.96 0.60 -1.46
C ALA A 169 -7.18 1.28 -0.77
N PRO A 170 -7.09 2.54 -0.28
CA PRO A 170 -8.20 3.23 0.36
C PRO A 170 -9.35 3.55 -0.61
N LEU A 171 -9.07 3.81 -1.90
CA LEU A 171 -10.11 4.01 -2.91
C LEU A 171 -10.90 2.73 -3.18
N LEU A 172 -10.21 1.60 -3.37
CA LEU A 172 -10.83 0.27 -3.52
C LEU A 172 -11.68 -0.07 -2.29
N PHE A 173 -11.19 0.21 -1.09
CA PHE A 173 -11.95 0.02 0.15
C PHE A 173 -13.20 0.92 0.22
N LEU A 174 -13.09 2.18 -0.18
CA LEU A 174 -14.22 3.10 -0.18
C LEU A 174 -15.30 2.66 -1.19
N LEU A 175 -14.87 2.30 -2.41
CA LEU A 175 -15.76 1.88 -3.49
C LEU A 175 -16.41 0.52 -3.17
N SER A 176 -15.66 -0.42 -2.61
CA SER A 176 -16.20 -1.75 -2.25
C SER A 176 -17.28 -1.69 -1.18
N ARG A 177 -17.33 -0.64 -0.36
CA ARG A 177 -18.41 -0.41 0.63
C ARG A 177 -19.60 0.37 0.09
N THR A 178 -19.50 0.92 -1.11
CA THR A 178 -20.54 1.81 -1.66
C THR A 178 -21.50 1.02 -2.54
N ARG A 179 -22.77 0.91 -2.13
CA ARG A 179 -23.83 0.16 -2.86
C ARG A 179 -24.47 0.99 -3.96
N HIS A 180 -23.66 1.49 -4.88
CA HIS A 180 -24.13 2.28 -6.01
C HIS A 180 -23.56 1.71 -7.31
N TRP A 181 -24.34 1.67 -8.38
CA TRP A 181 -23.90 1.07 -9.64
C TRP A 181 -22.65 1.74 -10.21
N LEU A 182 -22.56 3.08 -10.15
CA LEU A 182 -21.34 3.82 -10.51
C LEU A 182 -20.13 3.39 -9.66
N ALA A 183 -20.34 3.03 -8.38
CA ALA A 183 -19.24 2.59 -7.53
C ALA A 183 -18.68 1.24 -8.01
N TYR A 184 -19.51 0.32 -8.50
CA TYR A 184 -19.05 -0.94 -9.10
C TYR A 184 -18.28 -0.70 -10.41
N ILE A 185 -18.71 0.24 -11.25
CA ILE A 185 -17.98 0.60 -12.47
C ILE A 185 -16.62 1.19 -12.12
N CYS A 186 -16.58 2.15 -11.20
CA CYS A 186 -15.33 2.73 -10.72
C CYS A 186 -14.44 1.68 -10.05
N LEU A 187 -15.01 0.73 -9.30
CA LEU A 187 -14.28 -0.37 -8.68
C LEU A 187 -13.67 -1.29 -9.73
N ALA A 188 -14.44 -1.70 -10.74
CA ALA A 188 -13.95 -2.54 -11.83
C ALA A 188 -12.82 -1.85 -12.60
N PHE A 189 -12.99 -0.57 -12.94
CA PHE A 189 -11.95 0.24 -13.58
C PHE A 189 -10.68 0.32 -12.73
N LEU A 190 -10.82 0.59 -11.43
CA LEU A 190 -9.68 0.68 -10.54
C LEU A 190 -8.97 -0.66 -10.35
N LEU A 191 -9.71 -1.78 -10.31
CA LEU A 191 -9.14 -3.13 -10.30
C LEU A 191 -8.33 -3.41 -11.56
N VAL A 192 -8.80 -3.01 -12.74
CA VAL A 192 -8.01 -3.09 -13.99
C VAL A 192 -6.74 -2.25 -13.88
N LEU A 193 -6.80 -1.03 -13.33
CA LEU A 193 -5.58 -0.24 -13.10
C LEU A 193 -4.60 -0.93 -12.13
N THR A 194 -5.10 -1.68 -11.14
CA THR A 194 -4.21 -2.41 -10.22
C THR A 194 -3.46 -3.55 -10.89
N VAL A 195 -4.00 -4.15 -11.96
CA VAL A 195 -3.29 -5.11 -12.82
C VAL A 195 -2.03 -4.48 -13.41
N PHE A 196 -2.09 -3.17 -13.73
CA PHE A 196 -0.99 -2.38 -14.28
C PHE A 196 -0.15 -1.63 -13.23
N GLN A 197 -0.32 -1.92 -11.94
CA GLN A 197 0.37 -1.22 -10.85
C GLN A 197 0.96 -2.19 -9.82
N ARG A 198 0.10 -2.95 -9.14
CA ARG A 198 0.49 -3.92 -8.12
C ARG A 198 -0.65 -4.90 -7.89
N GLU A 199 -0.47 -6.12 -8.39
CA GLU A 199 -1.43 -7.22 -8.39
C GLU A 199 -1.85 -7.67 -6.98
N ALA A 200 -1.02 -7.42 -5.96
CA ALA A 200 -1.34 -7.76 -4.58
C ALA A 200 -2.64 -7.09 -4.09
N LEU A 201 -3.01 -5.93 -4.65
CA LEU A 201 -4.28 -5.26 -4.34
C LEU A 201 -5.51 -6.09 -4.74
N LEU A 202 -5.40 -6.92 -5.79
CA LEU A 202 -6.47 -7.80 -6.22
C LEU A 202 -6.76 -8.86 -5.15
N LEU A 203 -5.70 -9.44 -4.58
CA LEU A 203 -5.80 -10.40 -3.48
C LEU A 203 -6.33 -9.74 -2.20
N VAL A 204 -5.94 -8.49 -1.94
CA VAL A 204 -6.48 -7.70 -0.83
C VAL A 204 -7.99 -7.55 -0.96
N VAL A 205 -8.50 -7.14 -2.13
CA VAL A 205 -9.95 -6.95 -2.33
C VAL A 205 -10.70 -8.28 -2.29
N ALA A 206 -10.17 -9.34 -2.90
CA ALA A 206 -10.77 -10.67 -2.86
C ALA A 206 -10.85 -11.21 -1.43
N GLY A 207 -9.73 -11.19 -0.70
CA GLY A 207 -9.66 -11.62 0.70
C GLY A 207 -10.55 -10.79 1.60
N TRP A 208 -10.62 -9.48 1.35
CA TRP A 208 -11.53 -8.57 2.04
C TRP A 208 -12.99 -8.96 1.84
N ALA A 209 -13.43 -9.19 0.61
CA ALA A 209 -14.81 -9.56 0.31
C ALA A 209 -15.20 -10.90 0.96
N VAL A 210 -14.30 -11.89 0.92
CA VAL A 210 -14.50 -13.18 1.62
C VAL A 210 -14.64 -12.97 3.12
N ALA A 211 -13.76 -12.17 3.72
CA ALA A 211 -13.78 -11.89 5.16
C ALA A 211 -15.05 -11.12 5.58
N GLN A 212 -15.56 -10.21 4.74
CA GLN A 212 -16.81 -9.49 5.01
C GLN A 212 -18.06 -10.37 4.91
N ILE A 213 -17.99 -11.51 4.21
CA ILE A 213 -19.05 -12.52 4.22
C ILE A 213 -18.90 -13.43 5.44
N GLY A 214 -17.68 -13.93 5.68
CA GLY A 214 -17.40 -14.95 6.69
C GLY A 214 -17.48 -14.45 8.13
N TRP A 215 -16.89 -13.29 8.45
CA TRP A 215 -16.83 -12.80 9.83
C TRP A 215 -18.19 -12.50 10.46
N PRO A 216 -19.16 -11.85 9.77
CA PRO A 216 -20.50 -11.70 10.31
C PRO A 216 -21.13 -13.04 10.68
N MET A 217 -21.03 -14.06 9.82
CA MET A 217 -21.57 -15.40 10.08
C MET A 217 -20.91 -16.06 11.30
N LEU A 218 -19.58 -15.99 11.40
CA LEU A 218 -18.81 -16.53 12.53
C LEU A 218 -19.11 -15.82 13.86
N LEU A 219 -19.42 -14.53 13.81
CA LEU A 219 -19.82 -13.72 14.97
C LEU A 219 -21.31 -13.87 15.30
N GLY A 220 -22.01 -14.84 14.70
CA GLY A 220 -23.43 -15.13 14.97
C GLY A 220 -24.40 -14.10 14.37
N ARG A 221 -23.94 -13.26 13.44
CA ARG A 221 -24.83 -12.39 12.65
C ARG A 221 -25.26 -13.11 11.39
N SER A 222 -26.54 -12.98 11.07
CA SER A 222 -27.05 -13.37 9.75
C SER A 222 -26.95 -12.16 8.82
N PRO A 223 -25.91 -12.05 7.96
CA PRO A 223 -25.84 -10.96 6.99
C PRO A 223 -27.08 -11.03 6.07
N SER A 224 -27.62 -9.87 5.70
CA SER A 224 -28.78 -9.87 4.82
C SER A 224 -28.40 -10.44 3.44
N ARG A 225 -29.37 -11.00 2.71
CA ARG A 225 -29.12 -11.51 1.35
C ARG A 225 -28.54 -10.43 0.43
N SER A 226 -28.94 -9.17 0.62
CA SER A 226 -28.38 -8.02 -0.10
C SER A 226 -26.90 -7.78 0.25
N ASP A 227 -26.49 -7.99 1.50
CA ASP A 227 -25.10 -7.82 1.92
C ASP A 227 -24.22 -8.91 1.31
N ILE A 228 -24.69 -10.16 1.34
CA ILE A 228 -23.99 -11.30 0.73
C ILE A 228 -23.83 -11.06 -0.78
N LEU A 229 -24.92 -10.71 -1.48
CA LEU A 229 -24.89 -10.47 -2.93
C LEU A 229 -23.92 -9.34 -3.28
N HIS A 230 -23.93 -8.25 -2.51
CA HIS A 230 -23.01 -7.13 -2.70
C HIS A 230 -21.54 -7.58 -2.62
N TRP A 231 -21.16 -8.32 -1.57
CA TRP A 231 -19.79 -8.80 -1.42
C TRP A 231 -19.41 -9.88 -2.44
N LEU A 232 -20.37 -10.69 -2.90
CA LEU A 232 -20.15 -11.62 -4.02
C LEU A 232 -19.87 -10.88 -5.33
N ILE A 233 -20.53 -9.75 -5.59
CA ILE A 233 -20.23 -8.90 -6.76
C ILE A 233 -18.81 -8.34 -6.66
N VAL A 234 -18.42 -7.80 -5.49
CA VAL A 234 -17.05 -7.29 -5.25
C VAL A 234 -16.02 -8.41 -5.45
N LEU A 235 -16.28 -9.61 -4.92
CA LEU A 235 -15.43 -10.78 -5.10
C LEU A 235 -15.32 -11.18 -6.57
N GLY A 236 -16.45 -11.23 -7.29
CA GLY A 236 -16.49 -11.56 -8.71
C GLY A 236 -15.66 -10.60 -9.56
N LEU A 237 -15.75 -9.29 -9.28
CA LEU A 237 -14.92 -8.28 -9.96
C LEU A 237 -13.43 -8.47 -9.65
N ALA A 238 -13.07 -8.75 -8.40
CA ALA A 238 -11.68 -9.01 -8.03
C ALA A 238 -11.13 -10.28 -8.71
N VAL A 239 -11.90 -11.37 -8.72
CA VAL A 239 -11.54 -12.63 -9.40
C VAL A 239 -11.39 -12.42 -10.90
N ALA A 240 -12.29 -11.68 -11.54
CA ALA A 240 -12.18 -11.35 -12.96
C ALA A 240 -10.89 -10.57 -13.27
N ALA A 241 -10.51 -9.61 -12.42
CA ALA A 241 -9.25 -8.89 -12.56
C ALA A 241 -8.02 -9.76 -12.29
N ILE A 242 -8.08 -10.73 -11.36
CA ILE A 242 -7.02 -11.73 -11.16
C ILE A 242 -6.87 -12.61 -12.41
N MET A 243 -7.98 -13.07 -12.98
CA MET A 243 -7.96 -13.83 -14.23
C MET A 243 -7.36 -13.00 -15.37
N LEU A 244 -7.75 -11.73 -15.50
CA LEU A 244 -7.15 -10.81 -16.47
C LEU A 244 -5.63 -10.67 -16.27
N TYR A 245 -5.17 -10.49 -15.03
CA TYR A 245 -3.75 -10.46 -14.72
C TYR A 245 -3.03 -11.73 -15.18
N PHE A 246 -3.57 -12.91 -14.88
CA PHE A 246 -2.98 -14.18 -15.32
C PHE A 246 -3.00 -14.36 -16.84
N LEU A 247 -4.08 -13.97 -17.52
CA LEU A 247 -4.18 -14.00 -18.98
C LEU A 247 -3.14 -13.10 -19.65
N LEU A 248 -2.89 -11.92 -19.08
CA LEU A 248 -1.83 -11.03 -19.56
C LEU A 248 -0.44 -11.59 -19.25
N ARG A 249 -0.28 -12.29 -18.11
CA ARG A 249 0.99 -12.85 -17.66
C ARG A 249 1.42 -14.14 -18.36
N THR A 250 0.49 -14.95 -18.86
CA THR A 250 0.79 -16.25 -19.50
C THR A 250 1.50 -16.15 -20.86
N GLY A 251 1.83 -14.93 -21.30
CA GLY A 251 2.66 -14.71 -22.49
C GLY A 251 1.90 -14.70 -23.81
N TYR A 252 0.57 -14.90 -23.79
CA TYR A 252 -0.27 -14.79 -24.99
C TYR A 252 -0.27 -13.36 -25.58
N PHE A 253 -0.11 -12.34 -24.73
CA PHE A 253 -0.13 -10.93 -25.15
C PHE A 253 1.24 -10.24 -25.06
N PHE A 254 2.13 -10.72 -24.19
CA PHE A 254 3.45 -10.13 -23.99
C PHE A 254 4.51 -11.21 -24.18
N THR A 255 5.44 -10.99 -25.11
CA THR A 255 6.57 -11.89 -25.32
C THR A 255 7.40 -11.98 -24.05
N VAL A 256 7.54 -13.19 -23.53
CA VAL A 256 8.37 -13.48 -22.37
C VAL A 256 9.83 -13.36 -22.82
N VAL A 257 10.49 -12.26 -22.49
CA VAL A 257 11.95 -12.23 -22.58
C VAL A 257 12.51 -13.17 -21.52
N ASP A 258 13.45 -14.01 -21.94
CA ASP A 258 14.10 -15.00 -21.10
C ASP A 258 14.56 -14.34 -19.78
N PRO A 259 14.01 -14.73 -18.62
CA PRO A 259 14.40 -14.18 -17.33
C PRO A 259 15.91 -14.24 -17.08
N HIS A 260 16.61 -15.18 -17.74
CA HIS A 260 18.06 -15.36 -17.63
C HIS A 260 18.87 -14.35 -18.45
N ALA A 261 18.29 -13.68 -19.45
CA ALA A 261 19.01 -12.72 -20.28
C ALA A 261 19.31 -11.39 -19.55
N TYR A 262 18.52 -11.05 -18.51
CA TYR A 262 18.62 -9.78 -17.77
C TYR A 262 18.83 -9.94 -16.26
N GLN A 263 18.93 -11.18 -15.76
CA GLN A 263 19.48 -11.39 -14.43
C GLN A 263 20.97 -11.07 -14.47
N TRP A 264 21.30 -9.81 -14.18
CA TRP A 264 22.61 -9.43 -13.70
C TRP A 264 23.02 -10.47 -12.66
N ASN A 265 24.06 -11.23 -12.98
CA ASN A 265 24.59 -12.31 -12.17
C ASN A 265 25.01 -11.78 -10.78
N PHE A 266 24.05 -11.59 -9.88
CA PHE A 266 24.28 -11.78 -8.47
C PHE A 266 24.48 -13.28 -8.32
N GLN A 267 25.72 -13.72 -8.54
CA GLN A 267 26.19 -15.03 -8.12
C GLN A 267 25.96 -15.14 -6.62
N PHE A 268 24.78 -15.62 -6.25
CA PHE A 268 24.58 -16.25 -4.95
C PHE A 268 25.41 -17.54 -5.01
N ASP A 269 26.56 -17.46 -4.37
CA ASP A 269 27.51 -18.53 -4.12
C ASP A 269 26.79 -19.88 -3.88
N ASP A 270 27.25 -20.91 -4.56
CA ASP A 270 26.57 -22.20 -4.82
C ASP A 270 26.54 -23.11 -3.57
N LYS A 271 26.22 -22.56 -2.41
CA LYS A 271 26.10 -23.28 -1.13
C LYS A 271 24.68 -23.84 -0.97
N ARG A 272 24.27 -24.69 -1.93
CA ARG A 272 22.94 -25.33 -2.00
C ARG A 272 22.74 -26.57 -1.11
N HIS A 273 23.67 -26.90 -0.22
CA HIS A 273 23.68 -28.24 0.40
C HIS A 273 23.11 -28.34 1.81
N ASP A 274 22.51 -27.28 2.37
CA ASP A 274 21.94 -27.39 3.71
C ASP A 274 20.69 -26.52 3.92
N TRP A 275 19.64 -26.85 3.16
CA TRP A 275 18.35 -26.14 3.18
C TRP A 275 17.73 -26.05 4.57
N LEU A 276 17.95 -27.05 5.43
CA LEU A 276 17.44 -27.05 6.80
C LEU A 276 18.21 -26.08 7.71
N TYR A 277 19.54 -26.02 7.57
CA TYR A 277 20.38 -25.07 8.30
C TYR A 277 20.15 -23.63 7.81
N LEU A 278 20.06 -23.43 6.49
CA LEU A 278 19.67 -22.15 5.89
C LEU A 278 18.27 -21.75 6.36
N PHE A 279 17.29 -22.66 6.35
CA PHE A 279 15.94 -22.38 6.83
C PHE A 279 15.93 -21.99 8.30
N VAL A 280 16.57 -22.73 9.20
CA VAL A 280 16.56 -22.43 10.64
C VAL A 280 17.40 -21.19 10.98
N HIS A 281 18.56 -21.02 10.35
CA HIS A 281 19.44 -19.87 10.56
C HIS A 281 18.85 -18.58 10.00
N TYR A 282 18.32 -18.61 8.76
CA TYR A 282 17.56 -17.51 8.22
C TYR A 282 16.29 -17.29 9.03
N LEU A 283 15.47 -18.29 9.34
CA LEU A 283 14.26 -18.10 10.14
C LEU A 283 14.56 -17.41 11.48
N ARG A 284 15.67 -17.74 12.17
CA ARG A 284 16.05 -17.13 13.44
C ARG A 284 16.56 -15.69 13.29
N GLN A 285 17.52 -15.44 12.39
CA GLN A 285 18.03 -14.06 12.16
C GLN A 285 16.99 -13.18 11.49
N TRP A 286 16.19 -13.74 10.59
CA TRP A 286 15.08 -13.08 9.91
C TRP A 286 13.91 -12.85 10.86
N LEU A 287 13.53 -13.76 11.77
CA LEU A 287 12.50 -13.41 12.76
C LEU A 287 12.96 -12.24 13.62
N ILE A 288 14.21 -12.23 14.11
CA ILE A 288 14.65 -11.15 15.00
C ILE A 288 14.82 -9.84 14.22
N VAL A 289 15.54 -9.83 13.09
CA VAL A 289 15.77 -8.61 12.31
C VAL A 289 14.51 -8.16 11.56
N THR A 290 13.78 -9.08 10.93
CA THR A 290 12.56 -8.76 10.19
C THR A 290 11.41 -8.46 11.15
N ALA A 291 11.22 -9.19 12.26
CA ALA A 291 10.14 -8.85 13.22
C ALA A 291 10.42 -7.56 14.01
N VAL A 292 11.67 -7.36 14.47
CA VAL A 292 12.05 -6.26 15.40
C VAL A 292 12.59 -5.01 14.68
N PHE A 293 12.93 -5.05 13.39
CA PHE A 293 13.35 -3.84 12.67
C PHE A 293 12.53 -3.55 11.41
N ARG A 294 12.09 -4.58 10.67
CA ARG A 294 11.29 -4.39 9.44
C ARG A 294 9.78 -4.43 9.65
N LEU A 295 9.30 -5.19 10.63
CA LEU A 295 7.89 -5.44 10.94
C LEU A 295 7.47 -4.88 12.30
N ASN A 296 8.26 -4.04 12.98
CA ASN A 296 7.81 -3.34 14.20
C ASN A 296 6.44 -2.69 14.03
N VAL A 297 6.25 -2.14 12.85
CA VAL A 297 5.01 -1.57 12.39
C VAL A 297 3.91 -2.66 12.38
N PHE A 298 4.12 -3.83 11.78
CA PHE A 298 3.17 -4.96 11.85
C PHE A 298 2.96 -5.54 13.26
N GLY A 299 3.98 -5.58 14.12
CA GLY A 299 3.85 -6.04 15.51
C GLY A 299 2.99 -5.08 16.33
N VAL A 300 3.26 -3.77 16.24
CA VAL A 300 2.41 -2.72 16.78
C VAL A 300 1.01 -2.81 16.19
N TRP A 301 0.89 -3.14 14.90
CA TRP A 301 -0.40 -3.32 14.23
C TRP A 301 -1.18 -4.51 14.79
N LEU A 302 -0.54 -5.66 14.93
CA LEU A 302 -1.19 -6.85 15.46
C LEU A 302 -1.63 -6.61 16.92
N ILE A 303 -0.74 -6.05 17.75
CA ILE A 303 -1.05 -5.74 19.14
C ILE A 303 -2.20 -4.73 19.24
N SER A 304 -2.15 -3.65 18.47
CA SER A 304 -3.22 -2.63 18.49
C SER A 304 -4.56 -3.20 18.03
N ALA A 305 -4.56 -4.08 17.03
CA ALA A 305 -5.76 -4.76 16.57
C ALA A 305 -6.29 -5.77 17.58
N LEU A 306 -5.42 -6.53 18.27
CA LEU A 306 -5.82 -7.45 19.33
C LEU A 306 -6.40 -6.71 20.54
N LEU A 307 -5.76 -5.60 20.95
CA LEU A 307 -6.28 -4.73 22.00
C LEU A 307 -7.63 -4.14 21.61
N ALA A 308 -7.80 -3.72 20.34
CA ALA A 308 -9.08 -3.24 19.82
C ALA A 308 -10.20 -4.29 19.93
N LEU A 309 -9.90 -5.53 19.55
CA LEU A 309 -10.85 -6.63 19.63
C LEU A 309 -11.23 -6.95 21.07
N TRP A 310 -10.29 -6.79 22.00
CA TRP A 310 -10.51 -7.01 23.43
C TRP A 310 -11.35 -5.91 24.08
N PHE A 311 -11.05 -4.63 23.81
CA PHE A 311 -11.72 -3.50 24.46
C PHE A 311 -13.10 -3.16 23.87
N TRP A 312 -13.35 -3.39 22.58
CA TRP A 312 -14.62 -2.99 21.96
C TRP A 312 -15.58 -4.13 21.80
N ARG A 313 -16.17 -4.59 22.90
CA ARG A 313 -17.13 -5.69 22.85
C ARG A 313 -18.37 -5.38 21.99
N ASP A 314 -18.74 -4.11 21.88
CA ASP A 314 -20.07 -3.70 21.36
C ASP A 314 -20.07 -3.22 19.90
N ASP A 315 -18.94 -2.76 19.33
CA ASP A 315 -18.88 -2.29 17.94
C ASP A 315 -18.53 -3.40 16.95
N GLN A 316 -19.54 -4.20 16.63
CA GLN A 316 -19.40 -5.34 15.72
C GLN A 316 -18.98 -4.96 14.29
N ALA A 317 -19.33 -3.76 13.81
CA ALA A 317 -18.94 -3.34 12.46
C ALA A 317 -17.43 -3.08 12.38
N LEU A 318 -16.87 -2.44 13.40
CA LEU A 318 -15.42 -2.23 13.51
C LEU A 318 -14.67 -3.53 13.71
N LYS A 319 -15.21 -4.46 14.52
CA LYS A 319 -14.62 -5.80 14.67
C LYS A 319 -14.50 -6.52 13.34
N VAL A 320 -15.59 -6.56 12.56
CA VAL A 320 -15.57 -7.21 11.24
C VAL A 320 -14.55 -6.54 10.32
N GLU A 321 -14.43 -5.20 10.34
CA GLU A 321 -13.42 -4.47 9.59
C GLU A 321 -11.98 -4.88 9.98
N LEU A 322 -11.68 -4.87 11.27
CA LEU A 322 -10.34 -5.21 11.79
C LEU A 322 -9.97 -6.66 11.54
N LEU A 323 -10.89 -7.58 11.82
CA LEU A 323 -10.70 -9.00 11.55
C LEU A 323 -10.50 -9.24 10.05
N SER A 324 -11.23 -8.53 9.18
CA SER A 324 -11.01 -8.61 7.74
C SER A 324 -9.63 -8.12 7.33
N LEU A 325 -9.14 -7.00 7.91
CA LEU A 325 -7.79 -6.48 7.62
C LEU A 325 -6.73 -7.46 8.10
N LEU A 326 -6.92 -8.05 9.28
CA LEU A 326 -6.03 -9.06 9.84
C LEU A 326 -6.00 -10.34 8.99
N THR A 327 -7.16 -10.82 8.52
CA THR A 327 -7.24 -11.98 7.62
C THR A 327 -6.46 -11.72 6.33
N VAL A 328 -6.65 -10.55 5.72
CA VAL A 328 -5.91 -10.16 4.51
C VAL A 328 -4.41 -10.07 4.79
N ALA A 329 -4.02 -9.40 5.88
CA ALA A 329 -2.62 -9.23 6.24
C ALA A 329 -1.93 -10.58 6.52
N ALA A 330 -2.60 -11.50 7.22
CA ALA A 330 -2.11 -12.83 7.49
C ALA A 330 -1.98 -13.64 6.19
N GLY A 331 -2.97 -13.59 5.30
CA GLY A 331 -2.93 -14.27 3.99
C GLY A 331 -1.78 -13.77 3.11
N LEU A 332 -1.56 -12.45 3.09
CA LEU A 332 -0.43 -11.83 2.39
C LEU A 332 0.92 -12.23 3.00
N LEU A 333 1.03 -12.25 4.33
CA LEU A 333 2.25 -12.66 5.02
C LEU A 333 2.57 -14.14 4.74
N ILE A 334 1.57 -15.02 4.83
CA ILE A 334 1.73 -16.45 4.51
C ILE A 334 2.18 -16.61 3.06
N THR A 335 1.55 -15.89 2.13
CA THR A 335 1.93 -15.94 0.72
C THR A 335 3.38 -15.46 0.53
N ALA A 336 3.76 -14.35 1.16
CA ALA A 336 5.14 -13.85 1.10
C ALA A 336 6.14 -14.88 1.66
N LEU A 337 5.83 -15.49 2.80
CA LEU A 337 6.64 -16.54 3.43
C LEU A 337 6.79 -17.78 2.54
N LEU A 338 5.70 -18.24 1.93
CA LEU A 338 5.69 -19.42 1.05
C LEU A 338 6.41 -19.18 -0.27
N THR A 339 6.41 -17.94 -0.77
CA THR A 339 7.14 -17.60 -2.02
C THR A 339 8.66 -17.50 -1.84
N LEU A 340 9.19 -17.75 -0.62
CA LEU A 340 10.62 -17.67 -0.27
C LEU A 340 11.29 -16.34 -0.68
N ASN A 341 10.49 -15.31 -0.96
CA ASN A 341 10.95 -14.06 -1.53
C ASN A 341 11.15 -13.03 -0.40
N SER A 342 12.26 -12.31 -0.46
CA SER A 342 12.91 -11.67 0.69
C SER A 342 12.27 -10.38 1.22
N ALA A 343 11.03 -10.07 0.83
CA ALA A 343 10.40 -8.77 1.11
C ALA A 343 8.90 -8.81 1.50
N PRO A 344 8.52 -9.50 2.60
CA PRO A 344 7.12 -9.49 3.09
C PRO A 344 6.63 -8.10 3.47
N ASP A 345 7.54 -7.23 3.89
CA ASP A 345 7.32 -5.81 4.17
C ASP A 345 6.75 -5.08 2.95
N ARG A 346 7.22 -5.36 1.73
CA ARG A 346 6.68 -4.77 0.49
C ARG A 346 5.25 -5.19 0.18
N VAL A 347 4.88 -6.41 0.57
CA VAL A 347 3.52 -6.95 0.37
C VAL A 347 2.57 -6.33 1.40
N ILE A 348 2.99 -6.30 2.66
CA ILE A 348 2.23 -5.74 3.78
C ILE A 348 2.07 -4.22 3.65
N MET A 349 3.05 -3.52 3.09
CA MET A 349 3.00 -2.08 2.81
C MET A 349 1.73 -1.68 2.05
N VAL A 350 1.21 -2.54 1.17
CA VAL A 350 0.03 -2.25 0.32
C VAL A 350 -1.21 -1.95 1.15
N ILE A 351 -1.36 -2.57 2.32
CA ILE A 351 -2.52 -2.39 3.20
C ILE A 351 -2.31 -1.34 4.29
N ALA A 352 -1.12 -0.72 4.36
CA ALA A 352 -0.78 0.25 5.41
C ALA A 352 -1.81 1.40 5.54
N PRO A 353 -2.30 2.04 4.46
CA PRO A 353 -3.30 3.11 4.58
C PRO A 353 -4.61 2.65 5.21
N LEU A 354 -5.08 1.45 4.86
CA LEU A 354 -6.32 0.89 5.43
C LEU A 354 -6.17 0.63 6.92
N TYR A 355 -5.00 0.11 7.31
CA TYR A 355 -4.70 -0.17 8.69
C TYR A 355 -4.61 1.11 9.54
N MET A 356 -3.89 2.13 9.07
CA MET A 356 -3.80 3.43 9.76
C MET A 356 -5.16 4.11 9.88
N LEU A 357 -5.99 4.00 8.84
CA LEU A 357 -7.36 4.50 8.86
C LEU A 357 -8.19 3.80 9.95
N SER A 358 -8.13 2.47 10.03
CA SER A 358 -8.86 1.72 11.06
C SER A 358 -8.36 2.05 12.47
N LEU A 359 -7.03 2.18 12.67
CA LEU A 359 -6.46 2.63 13.95
C LEU A 359 -6.90 4.04 14.36
N ALA A 360 -6.95 4.98 13.42
CA ALA A 360 -7.37 6.34 13.74
C ALA A 360 -8.85 6.39 14.14
N ARG A 361 -9.71 5.64 13.43
CA ARG A 361 -11.14 5.50 13.76
C ARG A 361 -11.36 4.84 15.12
N MET A 362 -10.56 3.82 15.40
CA MET A 362 -10.49 3.18 16.69
C MET A 362 -10.15 4.19 17.79
N GLY A 363 -9.00 4.86 17.70
CA GLY A 363 -8.58 5.86 18.69
C GLY A 363 -9.64 6.94 18.91
N ALA A 364 -10.30 7.38 17.83
CA ALA A 364 -11.41 8.32 17.91
C ALA A 364 -12.60 7.78 18.72
N ARG A 365 -13.04 6.56 18.46
CA ARG A 365 -14.16 5.97 19.21
C ARG A 365 -13.84 5.75 20.68
N TRP A 366 -12.60 5.37 20.99
CA TRP A 366 -12.16 5.16 22.38
C TRP A 366 -12.24 6.48 23.17
N LEU A 367 -11.67 7.55 22.62
CA LEU A 367 -11.71 8.88 23.23
C LEU A 367 -13.15 9.40 23.38
N GLN A 368 -14.05 9.12 22.42
CA GLN A 368 -15.47 9.48 22.55
C GLN A 368 -16.13 8.76 23.73
N GLY A 369 -15.91 7.45 23.85
CA GLY A 369 -16.43 6.67 24.98
C GLY A 369 -15.89 7.16 26.33
N ALA A 370 -14.60 7.49 26.40
CA ALA A 370 -13.98 8.02 27.62
C ALA A 370 -14.55 9.38 28.03
N VAL A 371 -14.83 10.27 27.06
CA VAL A 371 -15.46 11.58 27.33
C VAL A 371 -16.91 11.39 27.80
N ALA A 372 -17.67 10.49 27.18
CA ALA A 372 -19.04 10.21 27.57
C ALA A 372 -19.14 9.65 29.00
N MET A 373 -18.22 8.75 29.40
CA MET A 373 -18.17 8.22 30.77
C MET A 373 -17.91 9.31 31.82
N ARG A 374 -17.03 10.27 31.54
CA ARG A 374 -16.78 11.40 32.46
C ARG A 374 -17.98 12.34 32.58
N GLN A 375 -18.66 12.64 31.48
CA GLN A 375 -19.85 13.50 31.51
C GLN A 375 -21.02 12.85 32.24
N GLY A 376 -21.14 11.51 32.15
CA GLY A 376 -22.15 10.76 32.89
C GLY A 376 -21.91 10.73 34.40
N SER A 377 -20.66 10.64 34.86
CA SER A 377 -20.34 10.65 36.30
C SER A 377 -20.60 11.99 36.98
N ASP A 378 -20.43 13.10 36.24
CA ASP A 378 -20.62 14.46 36.76
C ASP A 378 -22.11 14.85 36.89
N GLN A 379 -23.03 14.09 36.29
CA GLN A 379 -24.49 14.31 36.43
C GLN A 379 -25.13 13.51 37.58
N THR A 380 -24.38 12.57 38.17
CA THR A 380 -24.84 11.71 39.27
C THR A 380 -24.32 12.12 40.65
N LEU A 381 -23.55 13.21 40.72
CA LEU A 381 -23.09 13.88 41.94
C LEU A 381 -23.81 15.22 42.08
#